data_AF-A0A2D7XHF9-F1
#
_entry.id   AF-A0A2D7XHF9-F1
#
_cell.length_a   1.000
_cell.length_b   1.000
_cell.length_c   1.000
_cell.angle_alpha   90.00
_cell.angle_beta   90.00
_cell.angle_gamma   90.00
#
_symmetry.space_group_name_H-M   'P 1'
#
loop_
_entity.id
_entity.type
_entity.pdbx_description
1 polymer ?
#
loop_
_entity_poly.entity_id
_entity_poly.type
_entity_poly.pdbx_seq_one_letter_code
_entity_poly.pdbx_strand_id
1 'polypeptide(L)'
;GSTIKGVVDAKYKSLHPSASSPNGPQRDDLYQMAAYLGRFQSPTGMSTWSLLAYPFDPSRPEASVVEQNSPWSLDEGRRIIFATLPHTPADAVARLRSLVIPTVTPAAWSARA
;
A
#
# COMPACT_ATOMS: atom_id res chain seq x y z
N GLY A 1 -7.90 -18.38 -16.41
CA GLY A 1 -8.32 -17.71 -15.16
C GLY A 1 -7.66 -16.36 -15.08
N SER A 2 -8.27 -15.38 -14.41
CA SER A 2 -7.69 -14.05 -14.21
C SER A 2 -6.50 -14.13 -13.24
N THR A 3 -5.33 -13.66 -13.67
CA THR A 3 -4.16 -13.53 -12.79
C THR A 3 -4.33 -12.28 -11.93
N ILE A 4 -4.43 -12.44 -10.61
CA ILE A 4 -4.42 -11.32 -9.67
C ILE A 4 -2.99 -10.81 -9.57
N LYS A 5 -2.81 -9.49 -9.80
CA LYS A 5 -1.48 -8.84 -9.77
C LYS A 5 -1.22 -8.05 -8.49
N GLY A 6 -2.27 -7.77 -7.72
CA GLY A 6 -2.20 -7.05 -6.46
C GLY A 6 -3.57 -6.80 -5.85
N VAL A 7 -3.58 -6.28 -4.63
CA VAL A 7 -4.80 -6.02 -3.85
C VAL A 7 -4.81 -4.56 -3.41
N VAL A 8 -5.94 -3.87 -3.59
CA VAL A 8 -6.16 -2.52 -3.06
C VAL A 8 -7.34 -2.58 -2.09
N ASP A 9 -7.16 -2.04 -0.90
CA ASP A 9 -8.20 -1.93 0.12
C ASP A 9 -8.26 -0.47 0.61
N ALA A 10 -9.40 0.17 0.39
CA ALA A 10 -9.60 1.58 0.67
C ALA A 10 -10.33 1.77 2.01
N LYS A 11 -9.91 2.78 2.77
CA LYS A 11 -10.43 3.08 4.11
C LYS A 11 -10.99 4.50 4.16
N TYR A 12 -11.95 4.75 5.06
CA TYR A 12 -12.51 6.09 5.35
C TYR A 12 -11.98 6.66 6.68
N LYS A 13 -10.71 6.46 6.99
CA LYS A 13 -10.05 6.91 8.23
C LYS A 13 -8.70 7.53 7.93
N SER A 14 -8.17 8.32 8.86
CA SER A 14 -6.88 8.99 8.68
C SER A 14 -5.72 7.98 8.71
N LEU A 15 -4.72 8.21 7.86
CA LEU A 15 -3.45 7.51 7.89
C LEU A 15 -2.46 8.15 8.88
N HIS A 16 -2.75 9.33 9.38
CA HIS A 16 -1.86 10.00 10.32
C HIS A 16 -2.01 9.44 11.74
N PRO A 17 -0.93 9.48 12.53
CA PRO A 17 -0.97 9.18 13.95
C PRO A 17 -2.08 9.95 14.69
N SER A 18 -2.74 9.23 15.60
CA SER A 18 -3.73 9.76 16.55
C SER A 18 -3.59 9.03 17.90
N ALA A 19 -4.30 9.50 18.92
CA ALA A 19 -4.26 8.87 20.25
C ALA A 19 -4.72 7.40 20.23
N SER A 20 -5.71 7.05 19.39
CA SER A 20 -6.21 5.69 19.24
C SER A 20 -5.42 4.84 18.23
N SER A 21 -4.62 5.50 17.38
CA SER A 21 -3.82 4.87 16.32
C SER A 21 -2.45 5.55 16.25
N PRO A 22 -1.52 5.28 17.19
CA PRO A 22 -0.26 6.01 17.31
C PRO A 22 0.66 5.86 16.08
N ASN A 23 0.47 4.80 15.30
CA ASN A 23 1.24 4.57 14.07
C ASN A 23 0.50 5.02 12.79
N GLY A 24 -0.76 5.45 12.89
CA GLY A 24 -1.63 5.76 11.76
C GLY A 24 -2.56 4.60 11.38
N PRO A 25 -2.09 3.57 10.65
CA PRO A 25 -2.91 2.41 10.29
C PRO A 25 -3.47 1.70 11.52
N GLN A 26 -4.69 1.17 11.39
CA GLN A 26 -5.28 0.36 12.45
C GLN A 26 -4.91 -1.11 12.27
N ARG A 27 -4.82 -1.82 13.40
CA ARG A 27 -4.48 -3.25 13.46
C ARG A 27 -5.37 -4.11 12.55
N ASP A 28 -6.66 -3.78 12.48
CA ASP A 28 -7.64 -4.53 11.68
C ASP A 28 -7.38 -4.43 10.17
N ASP A 29 -6.89 -3.28 9.69
CA ASP A 29 -6.53 -3.12 8.26
C ASP A 29 -5.38 -4.01 7.87
N LEU A 30 -4.40 -4.12 8.76
CA LEU A 30 -3.22 -4.95 8.55
C LEU A 30 -3.60 -6.43 8.52
N TYR A 31 -4.49 -6.87 9.41
CA TYR A 31 -4.99 -8.25 9.39
C TYR A 31 -5.80 -8.56 8.15
N GLN A 32 -6.70 -7.65 7.75
CA GLN A 32 -7.48 -7.81 6.53
C GLN A 32 -6.55 -7.91 5.31
N MET A 33 -5.53 -7.05 5.22
CA MET A 33 -4.56 -7.09 4.13
C MET A 33 -3.69 -8.37 4.16
N ALA A 34 -3.26 -8.82 5.34
CA ALA A 34 -2.52 -10.06 5.48
C ALA A 34 -3.35 -11.28 5.00
N ALA A 35 -4.65 -11.31 5.32
CA ALA A 35 -5.55 -12.35 4.84
C ALA A 35 -5.69 -12.32 3.30
N TYR A 36 -5.79 -11.13 2.70
CA TYR A 36 -5.82 -10.98 1.25
C TYR A 36 -4.52 -11.46 0.60
N LEU A 37 -3.37 -11.07 1.13
CA LEU A 37 -2.06 -11.49 0.62
C LEU A 37 -1.75 -12.97 0.86
N GLY A 38 -2.43 -13.62 1.81
CA GLY A 38 -2.39 -15.07 1.98
C GLY A 38 -3.23 -15.82 0.94
N ARG A 39 -4.33 -15.22 0.47
CA ARG A 39 -5.24 -15.83 -0.51
C ARG A 39 -4.88 -15.52 -1.96
N PHE A 40 -4.44 -14.29 -2.23
CA PHE A 40 -4.20 -13.78 -3.57
C PHE A 40 -2.70 -13.60 -3.74
N GLN A 41 -2.08 -14.55 -4.43
CA GLN A 41 -0.65 -14.51 -4.74
C GLN A 41 -0.45 -14.49 -6.24
N SER A 42 0.43 -13.61 -6.70
CA SER A 42 0.97 -13.65 -8.05
C SER A 42 1.69 -14.98 -8.29
N PRO A 43 1.68 -15.51 -9.52
CA PRO A 43 2.45 -16.68 -9.91
C PRO A 43 3.92 -16.60 -9.49
N THR A 44 4.54 -17.76 -9.26
CA THR A 44 5.94 -17.91 -8.84
C THR A 44 6.87 -17.03 -9.68
N GLY A 45 7.69 -16.21 -9.02
CA GLY A 45 8.62 -15.28 -9.67
C GLY A 45 8.11 -13.84 -9.84
N MET A 46 6.86 -13.55 -9.45
CA MET A 46 6.33 -12.19 -9.38
C MET A 46 5.98 -11.79 -7.94
N SER A 47 6.35 -10.58 -7.52
CA SER A 47 5.89 -10.04 -6.25
C SER A 47 4.39 -9.76 -6.29
N THR A 48 3.69 -10.07 -5.20
CA THR A 48 2.32 -9.60 -4.97
C THR A 48 2.40 -8.28 -4.22
N TRP A 49 2.02 -7.18 -4.87
CA TRP A 49 1.92 -5.89 -4.20
C TRP A 49 0.52 -5.70 -3.63
N SER A 50 0.42 -4.96 -2.54
CA SER A 50 -0.85 -4.45 -2.08
C SER A 50 -0.78 -2.97 -1.68
N LEU A 51 -1.94 -2.36 -1.59
CA LEU A 51 -2.12 -0.96 -1.22
C LEU A 51 -3.25 -0.84 -0.20
N LEU A 52 -2.94 -0.25 0.96
CA LEU A 52 -3.95 0.33 1.84
C LEU A 52 -4.07 1.82 1.50
N ALA A 53 -5.23 2.18 0.93
CA ALA A 53 -5.52 3.53 0.47
C ALA A 53 -6.38 4.28 1.51
N TYR A 54 -5.94 5.47 1.89
CA TYR A 54 -6.62 6.32 2.88
C TYR A 54 -6.98 7.67 2.22
N PRO A 55 -8.00 8.39 2.71
CA PRO A 55 -8.27 9.75 2.26
C PRO A 55 -7.09 10.68 2.57
N PHE A 56 -6.73 11.53 1.60
CA PHE A 56 -5.89 12.68 1.86
C PHE A 56 -6.60 13.67 2.79
N ASP A 57 -5.88 14.23 3.75
CA ASP A 57 -6.39 15.24 4.68
C ASP A 57 -5.79 16.61 4.34
N PRO A 58 -6.56 17.56 3.79
CA PRO A 58 -6.06 18.88 3.44
C PRO A 58 -5.53 19.68 4.64
N SER A 59 -5.95 19.36 5.87
CA SER A 59 -5.45 20.00 7.09
C SER A 59 -4.07 19.49 7.52
N ARG A 60 -3.63 18.36 6.95
CA ARG A 60 -2.36 17.70 7.22
C ARG A 60 -1.70 17.27 5.90
N PRO A 61 -1.23 18.25 5.10
CA PRO A 61 -0.79 18.00 3.73
C PRO A 61 0.51 17.20 3.65
N GLU A 62 1.26 17.07 4.75
CA GLU A 62 2.45 16.24 4.83
C GLU A 62 2.12 14.75 4.69
N ALA A 63 3.00 13.97 4.06
CA ALA A 63 2.84 12.52 4.07
C ALA A 63 2.95 11.99 5.51
N SER A 64 2.09 11.05 5.90
CA SER A 64 2.21 10.38 7.20
C SER A 64 3.55 9.62 7.33
N VAL A 65 4.01 9.36 8.55
CA VAL A 65 5.26 8.60 8.79
C VAL A 65 5.23 7.24 8.10
N VAL A 66 4.09 6.55 8.13
CA VAL A 66 3.97 5.23 7.48
C VAL A 66 3.99 5.33 5.95
N GLU A 67 3.41 6.38 5.38
CA GLU A 67 3.43 6.63 3.94
C GLU A 67 4.84 6.98 3.45
N GLN A 68 5.60 7.75 4.24
CA GLN A 68 7.01 8.08 3.92
C GLN A 68 7.93 6.85 3.96
N ASN A 69 7.64 5.88 4.84
CA ASN A 69 8.43 4.65 5.01
C ASN A 69 7.80 3.44 4.30
N SER A 70 6.93 3.71 3.32
CA SER A 70 6.28 2.71 2.48
C SER A 70 7.21 2.29 1.31
N PRO A 71 7.20 1.01 0.86
CA PRO A 71 6.34 -0.08 1.31
C PRO A 71 6.90 -0.84 2.51
N TRP A 72 5.99 -1.41 3.32
CA TRP A 72 6.36 -2.44 4.28
C TRP A 72 6.56 -3.77 3.57
N SER A 73 7.68 -4.44 3.87
CA SER A 73 7.97 -5.77 3.36
C SER A 73 7.54 -6.82 4.37
N LEU A 74 6.92 -7.89 3.88
CA LEU A 74 6.55 -9.09 4.64
C LEU A 74 7.31 -10.29 4.08
N ASP A 75 7.12 -11.44 4.70
CA ASP A 75 7.68 -12.71 4.23
C ASP A 75 7.23 -13.02 2.79
N GLU A 76 8.02 -13.85 2.10
CA GLU A 76 7.72 -14.36 0.75
C GLU A 76 7.61 -13.26 -0.31
N GLY A 77 8.28 -12.12 -0.10
CA GLY A 77 8.35 -11.02 -1.06
C GLY A 77 7.04 -10.23 -1.20
N ARG A 78 6.10 -10.40 -0.25
CA ARG A 78 4.86 -9.63 -0.16
C ARG A 78 5.16 -8.22 0.35
N ARG A 79 4.40 -7.23 -0.17
CA ARG A 79 4.61 -5.82 0.17
C ARG A 79 3.28 -5.11 0.37
N ILE A 80 3.20 -4.26 1.39
CA ILE A 80 2.05 -3.38 1.66
C ILE A 80 2.50 -1.93 1.45
N ILE A 81 1.90 -1.28 0.47
CA ILE A 81 2.01 0.17 0.26
C ILE A 81 0.96 0.85 1.14
N PHE A 82 1.35 1.92 1.82
CA PHE A 82 0.43 2.85 2.47
C PHE A 82 0.44 4.15 1.69
N ALA A 83 -0.74 4.66 1.32
CA ALA A 83 -0.82 5.96 0.67
C ALA A 83 -2.13 6.67 0.97
N THR A 84 -2.06 8.00 0.95
CA THR A 84 -3.24 8.86 0.87
C THR A 84 -3.59 9.14 -0.59
N LEU A 85 -4.90 9.17 -0.89
CA LEU A 85 -5.42 9.51 -2.21
C LEU A 85 -6.21 10.84 -2.14
N PRO A 86 -5.92 11.79 -3.02
CA PRO A 86 -6.70 13.03 -3.15
C PRO A 86 -8.19 12.77 -3.44
N HIS A 87 -9.04 13.75 -3.11
CA HIS A 87 -10.49 13.62 -3.32
C HIS A 87 -10.93 13.89 -4.76
N THR A 88 -10.09 14.52 -5.58
CA THR A 88 -10.42 14.69 -7.01
C THR A 88 -10.11 13.37 -7.75
N PRO A 89 -11.01 12.86 -8.61
CA PRO A 89 -10.76 11.63 -9.34
C PRO A 89 -9.48 11.68 -10.20
N ALA A 90 -9.21 12.83 -10.83
CA ALA A 90 -8.02 13.00 -11.67
C ALA A 90 -6.73 12.85 -10.88
N ASP A 91 -6.62 13.50 -9.71
CA ASP A 91 -5.43 13.45 -8.87
C ASP A 91 -5.30 12.09 -8.17
N ALA A 92 -6.41 11.47 -7.78
CA ALA A 92 -6.42 10.11 -7.24
C ALA A 92 -5.89 9.09 -8.24
N VAL A 93 -6.31 9.19 -9.52
CA VAL A 93 -5.82 8.33 -10.60
C VAL A 93 -4.33 8.58 -10.86
N ALA A 94 -3.90 9.84 -10.90
CA ALA A 94 -2.50 10.19 -11.08
C ALA A 94 -1.62 9.63 -9.95
N ARG A 95 -2.06 9.77 -8.69
CA ARG A 95 -1.40 9.21 -7.51
C ARG A 95 -1.36 7.69 -7.54
N LEU A 96 -2.47 7.04 -7.89
CA LEU A 96 -2.50 5.57 -7.96
C LEU A 96 -1.54 5.03 -9.02
N ARG A 97 -1.48 5.68 -10.19
CA ARG A 97 -0.54 5.30 -11.26
C ARG A 97 0.92 5.41 -10.82
N SER A 98 1.29 6.46 -10.07
CA SER A 98 2.66 6.61 -9.58
C SER A 98 3.07 5.56 -8.54
N LEU A 99 2.10 4.97 -7.82
CA LEU A 99 2.35 3.91 -6.82
C LEU A 99 2.43 2.51 -7.45
N VAL A 100 1.59 2.23 -8.46
CA VAL A 100 1.44 0.88 -9.04
C VAL A 100 2.45 0.59 -10.16
N ILE A 101 2.85 1.59 -10.96
CA ILE A 101 3.80 1.37 -12.07
C ILE A 101 5.19 0.90 -11.58
N PRO A 102 5.77 1.46 -10.49
CA PRO A 102 7.06 0.99 -9.97
C PRO A 102 7.02 -0.41 -9.38
N THR A 103 5.86 -0.87 -8.90
CA THR A 103 5.70 -2.16 -8.22
C THR A 103 5.44 -3.34 -9.17
N VAL A 104 5.05 -3.08 -10.42
CA VAL A 104 4.81 -4.11 -11.45
C VAL A 104 6.09 -4.45 -12.22
N THR A 105 7.10 -3.59 -12.20
CA THR A 105 8.41 -3.87 -12.80
C THR A 105 9.23 -4.72 -11.83
N PRO A 106 9.74 -5.91 -12.22
CA PRO A 106 10.70 -6.63 -11.39
C PRO A 106 11.92 -5.73 -11.24
N ALA A 107 12.15 -5.20 -10.03
CA ALA A 107 13.40 -4.57 -9.73
C ALA A 107 14.48 -5.66 -9.81
N ALA A 108 15.25 -5.66 -10.90
CA ALA A 108 16.57 -6.26 -10.90
C ALA A 108 17.39 -5.54 -9.83
N TRP A 109 17.37 -6.04 -8.59
CA TRP A 109 18.23 -5.52 -7.54
C TRP A 109 19.21 -6.59 -7.11
N SER A 110 20.48 -6.30 -7.42
CA SER A 110 21.65 -7.03 -6.98
C SER A 110 21.82 -6.82 -5.48
N ALA A 111 21.88 -7.92 -4.73
CA ALA A 111 22.28 -7.90 -3.34
C ALA A 111 23.70 -7.33 -3.26
N ARG A 112 23.88 -6.19 -2.59
CA ARG A 112 25.18 -5.82 -2.05
C ARG A 112 25.20 -6.21 -0.58
N ALA A 113 26.13 -7.11 -0.29
CA ALA A 113 26.61 -7.52 1.02
C ALA A 113 27.33 -6.38 1.74
#